data_AF-A0A0B6Y8X6-F1
#
_entry.id   AF-A0A0B6Y8X6-F1
#
_cell.length_a   1.000
_cell.length_b   1.000
_cell.length_c   1.000
_cell.angle_alpha   90.00
_cell.angle_beta   90.00
_cell.angle_gamma   90.00
#
_symmetry.space_group_name_H-M   'P 1'
#
loop_
_entity.id
_entity.type
_entity.pdbx_description
1 polymer ?
#
loop_
_entity_poly.entity_id
_entity_poly.type
_entity_poly.pdbx_seq_one_letter_code
_entity_poly.pdbx_strand_id
1 'polypeptide(L)'
;MQNSVTNRPRPVTATVTKPKWMQIPTQDDQRRFRSKSLESNGSTASLTSLLDHDSYNSASDNEGSNLEKVFNTTYSQDEIETIEQHQQQAITENENRSPRVRQTKSKSPNQNLSAWELWVIEKAKGEQERRQKESFKKMQERAEKEKKEQEKHVRILKAETECSSWLRTKNEEMKLKKKMEKLKIEMEKRQKKEIEAQIKKDASEKFDKWQILKKEEEKEKMKKIKEENKEKKQHELQRKLDAEEKFQQWLKMAHNRPKTAPNSFGYLSGKVTGYHDRNAYPEPTFCNPIPWQSASIPSSQSIEKKNRMKPYKWNPEKYL
;
A
#
# COMPACT_ATOMS: atom_id res chain seq x y z
N MET A 1 61.97 20.41 24.20
CA MET A 1 60.90 20.84 23.27
C MET A 1 59.90 19.70 23.16
N GLN A 2 58.70 19.93 23.68
CA GLN A 2 57.60 18.96 23.72
C GLN A 2 56.84 19.02 22.39
N ASN A 3 56.73 17.90 21.67
CA ASN A 3 55.83 17.79 20.52
C ASN A 3 54.56 17.06 20.95
N SER A 4 53.46 17.78 20.87
CA SER A 4 52.11 17.39 21.24
C SER A 4 51.50 16.41 20.22
N VAL A 5 51.05 15.26 20.72
CA VAL A 5 50.28 14.27 19.97
C VAL A 5 48.85 14.80 19.80
N THR A 6 48.45 15.07 18.57
CA THR A 6 47.08 15.47 18.23
C THR A 6 46.21 14.22 18.05
N ASN A 7 45.42 13.90 19.07
CA ASN A 7 44.34 12.93 18.97
C ASN A 7 43.18 13.52 18.15
N ARG A 8 43.03 13.08 16.91
CA ARG A 8 41.77 13.21 16.16
C ARG A 8 41.13 11.83 16.02
N PRO A 9 39.85 11.64 16.41
CA PRO A 9 39.16 10.38 16.18
C PRO A 9 38.91 10.19 14.68
N ARG A 10 39.17 8.98 14.17
CA ARG A 10 38.88 8.61 12.78
C ARG A 10 37.35 8.48 12.60
N PRO A 11 36.80 8.88 11.45
CA PRO A 11 35.39 8.67 11.16
C PRO A 11 35.10 7.17 11.05
N VAL A 12 34.11 6.70 11.81
CA VAL A 12 33.58 5.34 11.71
C VAL A 12 32.75 5.28 10.44
N THR A 13 33.33 4.80 9.35
CA THR A 13 32.55 4.40 8.17
C THR A 13 31.80 3.13 8.55
N ALA A 14 30.50 3.25 8.83
CA ALA A 14 29.62 2.09 8.97
C ALA A 14 29.54 1.37 7.60
N THR A 15 30.40 0.38 7.38
CA THR A 15 30.21 -0.55 6.26
C THR A 15 29.02 -1.42 6.60
N VAL A 16 27.84 -1.05 6.08
CA VAL A 16 26.64 -1.86 6.13
C VAL A 16 26.89 -3.11 5.28
N THR A 17 27.35 -4.16 5.93
CA THR A 17 27.50 -5.49 5.33
C THR A 17 26.11 -5.98 4.95
N LYS A 18 25.78 -5.92 3.66
CA LYS A 18 24.48 -6.40 3.16
C LYS A 18 24.35 -7.91 3.47
N PRO A 19 23.24 -8.35 4.07
CA PRO A 19 23.05 -9.76 4.39
C PRO A 19 23.06 -10.62 3.12
N LYS A 20 23.56 -11.85 3.22
CA LYS A 20 23.90 -12.75 2.10
C LYS A 20 22.78 -12.96 1.08
N TRP A 21 21.52 -12.86 1.50
CA TRP A 21 20.35 -12.98 0.61
C TRP A 21 20.09 -11.74 -0.28
N MET A 22 20.73 -10.60 0.03
CA MET A 22 20.68 -9.37 -0.77
C MET A 22 21.84 -9.26 -1.76
N GLN A 23 22.76 -10.22 -1.78
CA GLN A 23 23.87 -10.23 -2.73
C GLN A 23 23.41 -10.89 -4.03
N ILE A 24 23.56 -10.17 -5.13
CA ILE A 24 23.24 -10.69 -6.47
C ILE A 24 24.25 -11.81 -6.78
N PRO A 25 23.80 -13.04 -7.07
CA PRO A 25 24.71 -14.16 -7.34
C PRO A 25 25.62 -13.84 -8.53
N THR A 26 26.92 -14.11 -8.38
CA THR A 26 27.88 -13.93 -9.46
C THR A 26 27.69 -15.01 -10.53
N GLN A 27 28.19 -14.75 -11.74
CA GLN A 27 28.00 -15.64 -12.89
C GLN A 27 28.58 -17.06 -12.68
N ASP A 28 29.50 -17.22 -11.72
CA ASP A 28 30.08 -18.51 -11.34
C ASP A 28 29.17 -19.33 -10.41
N ASP A 29 28.35 -18.69 -9.57
CA ASP A 29 27.36 -19.37 -8.73
C ASP A 29 26.23 -19.97 -9.59
N GLN A 30 25.82 -19.24 -10.63
CA GLN A 30 24.83 -19.69 -11.62
C GLN A 30 25.28 -20.95 -12.37
N ARG A 31 26.58 -21.12 -12.62
CA ARG A 31 27.12 -22.32 -13.29
C ARG A 31 27.13 -23.55 -12.39
N ARG A 32 27.28 -23.40 -11.06
CA ARG A 32 27.27 -24.51 -10.10
C ARG A 32 25.88 -25.13 -9.88
N PHE A 33 24.80 -24.36 -10.07
CA PHE A 33 23.43 -24.87 -9.95
C PHE A 33 23.00 -25.77 -11.12
N ARG A 34 23.71 -25.73 -12.26
CA ARG A 34 23.33 -26.46 -13.48
C ARG A 34 24.01 -27.82 -13.65
N SER A 35 24.97 -28.19 -12.81
CA SER A 35 25.79 -29.39 -13.00
C SER A 35 25.65 -30.46 -11.92
N LYS A 36 24.57 -30.44 -11.13
CA LYS A 36 24.25 -31.51 -10.17
C LYS A 36 22.81 -31.96 -10.31
N SER A 37 22.53 -32.77 -11.31
CA SER A 37 21.43 -33.73 -11.25
C SER A 37 21.57 -34.69 -12.41
N LEU A 38 22.09 -35.88 -12.12
CA LEU A 38 21.90 -37.13 -12.86
C LEU A 38 22.65 -38.19 -12.05
N GLU A 39 21.97 -38.80 -11.08
CA GLU A 39 22.13 -40.21 -10.68
C GLU A 39 21.23 -40.56 -9.45
N SER A 40 20.14 -41.25 -9.79
CA SER A 40 19.50 -42.39 -9.10
C SER A 40 18.89 -42.30 -7.68
N ASN A 41 17.59 -42.63 -7.68
CA ASN A 41 16.84 -43.48 -6.73
C ASN A 41 16.29 -42.87 -5.43
N GLY A 42 15.25 -42.05 -5.56
CA GLY A 42 14.32 -41.73 -4.47
C GLY A 42 12.86 -41.82 -4.94
N SER A 43 12.22 -42.95 -4.66
CA SER A 43 10.82 -43.25 -5.00
C SER A 43 9.85 -42.18 -4.45
N THR A 44 9.06 -41.53 -5.32
CA THR A 44 8.04 -40.52 -4.95
C THR A 44 6.61 -41.07 -4.97
N ALA A 45 6.44 -42.39 -5.13
CA ALA A 45 5.14 -43.02 -5.33
C ALA A 45 4.19 -42.96 -4.10
N SER A 46 4.67 -42.52 -2.93
CA SER A 46 3.87 -42.46 -1.69
C SER A 46 3.28 -41.09 -1.38
N LEU A 47 3.56 -40.05 -2.17
CA LEU A 47 3.11 -38.67 -1.89
C LEU A 47 1.79 -38.26 -2.59
N THR A 48 1.21 -39.13 -3.42
CA THR A 48 -0.01 -38.82 -4.19
C THR A 48 -1.23 -39.63 -3.78
N SER A 49 -1.19 -40.41 -2.69
CA SER A 49 -2.24 -41.39 -2.36
C SER A 49 -3.25 -40.96 -1.26
N LEU A 50 -3.37 -39.67 -0.93
CA LEU A 50 -4.30 -39.23 0.14
C LEU A 50 -5.19 -38.03 -0.23
N LEU A 51 -5.42 -37.80 -1.52
CA LEU A 51 -6.33 -36.73 -1.97
C LEU A 51 -7.39 -37.22 -2.96
N ASP A 52 -7.83 -38.48 -2.83
CA ASP A 52 -9.07 -38.95 -3.48
C ASP A 52 -10.22 -38.92 -2.47
N HIS A 53 -10.89 -37.76 -2.42
CA HIS A 53 -12.31 -37.70 -2.09
C HIS A 53 -13.01 -36.86 -3.15
N ASP A 54 -13.51 -37.57 -4.16
CA ASP A 54 -14.59 -37.13 -5.03
C ASP A 54 -15.85 -36.87 -4.20
N SER A 55 -16.35 -35.63 -4.23
CA SER A 55 -17.77 -35.30 -4.50
C SER A 55 -18.06 -33.84 -4.20
N TYR A 56 -18.03 -32.99 -5.21
CA TYR A 56 -19.02 -31.91 -5.31
C TYR A 56 -19.28 -31.51 -6.76
N ASN A 57 -20.30 -32.12 -7.36
CA ASN A 57 -21.11 -31.47 -8.37
C ASN A 57 -22.15 -30.61 -7.65
N SER A 58 -22.14 -29.29 -7.85
CA SER A 58 -23.34 -28.58 -8.34
C SER A 58 -23.02 -27.12 -8.63
N ALA A 59 -23.61 -26.68 -9.74
CA ALA A 59 -23.50 -25.40 -10.39
C ALA A 59 -24.28 -24.27 -9.68
N SER A 60 -24.11 -23.08 -10.27
CA SER A 60 -25.06 -21.95 -10.33
C SER A 60 -24.99 -20.89 -9.20
N ASP A 61 -24.36 -19.78 -9.55
CA ASP A 61 -24.74 -18.43 -9.13
C ASP A 61 -26.24 -18.19 -9.38
N ASN A 62 -27.02 -17.71 -8.40
CA ASN A 62 -27.83 -16.48 -8.54
C ASN A 62 -28.64 -16.09 -7.28
N GLU A 63 -28.76 -14.78 -7.12
CA GLU A 63 -29.82 -13.97 -6.47
C GLU A 63 -30.26 -14.18 -5.01
N GLY A 64 -30.43 -13.04 -4.34
CA GLY A 64 -31.08 -12.94 -3.05
C GLY A 64 -32.61 -12.98 -3.16
N SER A 65 -33.24 -13.49 -2.11
CA SER A 65 -34.52 -12.97 -1.63
C SER A 65 -34.81 -13.47 -0.22
N ASN A 66 -35.17 -12.51 0.62
CA ASN A 66 -35.79 -12.57 1.93
C ASN A 66 -36.81 -13.72 2.11
N LEU A 67 -36.74 -14.46 3.23
CA LEU A 67 -37.95 -15.01 3.87
C LEU A 67 -37.78 -15.18 5.38
N GLU A 68 -38.22 -14.16 6.07
CA GLU A 68 -38.67 -14.14 7.46
C GLU A 68 -39.73 -15.22 7.71
N LYS A 69 -39.49 -16.12 8.68
CA LYS A 69 -40.56 -16.87 9.34
C LYS A 69 -40.25 -17.04 10.83
N VAL A 70 -40.89 -16.14 11.57
CA VAL A 70 -41.19 -16.15 13.00
C VAL A 70 -41.69 -17.52 13.45
N PHE A 71 -41.21 -18.01 14.59
CA PHE A 71 -42.04 -18.67 15.61
C PHE A 71 -41.29 -18.66 16.96
N ASN A 72 -41.63 -17.69 17.81
CA ASN A 72 -41.49 -17.82 19.26
C ASN A 72 -42.53 -18.85 19.73
N THR A 73 -42.21 -19.69 20.71
CA THR A 73 -43.12 -20.03 21.82
C THR A 73 -42.32 -20.61 22.98
N THR A 74 -42.28 -19.82 24.06
CA THR A 74 -42.01 -20.23 25.44
C THR A 74 -43.13 -21.12 25.95
N TYR A 75 -42.84 -22.20 26.68
CA TYR A 75 -43.65 -22.85 27.73
C TYR A 75 -42.90 -24.15 28.12
N SER A 76 -43.04 -24.78 29.28
CA SER A 76 -43.31 -24.45 30.69
C SER A 76 -43.20 -25.81 31.40
N GLN A 77 -42.97 -25.79 32.70
CA GLN A 77 -43.01 -26.96 33.58
C GLN A 77 -44.37 -27.69 33.56
N ASP A 78 -44.25 -28.97 33.88
CA ASP A 78 -45.24 -29.91 34.45
C ASP A 78 -46.07 -30.81 33.50
N GLU A 79 -46.06 -32.10 33.91
CA GLU A 79 -46.92 -33.26 33.56
C GLU A 79 -46.81 -33.76 32.10
N ILE A 80 -46.55 -35.06 31.86
CA ILE A 80 -47.57 -36.13 31.95
C ILE A 80 -46.90 -37.51 32.11
N GLU A 81 -47.51 -38.29 33.00
CA GLU A 81 -47.35 -39.72 33.25
C GLU A 81 -47.71 -40.64 32.07
N THR A 82 -47.25 -41.90 32.21
CA THR A 82 -47.74 -43.15 31.61
C THR A 82 -47.50 -43.41 30.11
N ILE A 83 -46.76 -44.50 29.83
CA ILE A 83 -47.25 -45.76 29.23
C ILE A 83 -46.05 -46.72 29.16
N GLU A 84 -45.97 -47.70 30.06
CA GLU A 84 -45.56 -49.07 29.71
C GLU A 84 -45.91 -50.04 30.84
N GLN A 85 -47.17 -50.48 30.83
CA GLN A 85 -47.60 -51.73 31.46
C GLN A 85 -48.30 -52.56 30.39
N HIS A 86 -47.74 -53.74 30.11
CA HIS A 86 -48.38 -55.00 29.71
C HIS A 86 -47.22 -55.99 29.44
N GLN A 87 -47.20 -57.27 29.83
CA GLN A 87 -48.14 -58.10 30.56
C GLN A 87 -47.43 -59.45 30.84
N GLN A 88 -47.45 -59.90 32.10
CA GLN A 88 -47.69 -61.26 32.65
C GLN A 88 -46.92 -62.46 32.06
N GLN A 89 -46.53 -63.49 32.82
CA GLN A 89 -47.31 -64.37 33.71
C GLN A 89 -46.35 -65.01 34.74
N ALA A 90 -46.59 -64.97 36.06
CA ALA A 90 -47.53 -65.75 36.86
C ALA A 90 -47.23 -67.27 36.91
N ILE A 91 -46.56 -67.74 37.98
CA ILE A 91 -46.78 -69.07 38.59
C ILE A 91 -46.65 -68.95 40.13
N THR A 92 -47.83 -68.84 40.75
CA THR A 92 -48.31 -69.44 42.01
C THR A 92 -47.51 -69.33 43.32
N GLU A 93 -48.16 -68.65 44.26
CA GLU A 93 -48.25 -69.01 45.69
C GLU A 93 -48.49 -70.52 45.87
N ASN A 94 -47.85 -71.17 46.84
CA ASN A 94 -48.59 -71.74 47.97
C ASN A 94 -47.68 -72.28 49.09
N GLU A 95 -48.12 -71.95 50.30
CA GLU A 95 -48.11 -72.74 51.53
C GLU A 95 -46.82 -73.17 52.27
N ASN A 96 -46.74 -72.65 53.50
CA ASN A 96 -46.79 -73.44 54.74
C ASN A 96 -46.01 -74.76 54.76
N ARG A 97 -44.89 -74.74 55.47
CA ARG A 97 -44.76 -75.39 56.79
C ARG A 97 -43.31 -75.31 57.19
N SER A 98 -43.03 -74.59 58.26
CA SER A 98 -41.86 -74.88 59.09
C SER A 98 -42.06 -76.29 59.68
N PRO A 99 -41.25 -77.29 59.31
CA PRO A 99 -41.15 -78.48 60.12
C PRO A 99 -40.20 -78.12 61.25
N ARG A 100 -40.70 -78.24 62.47
CA ARG A 100 -39.90 -78.39 63.68
C ARG A 100 -38.95 -79.58 63.49
N VAL A 101 -37.78 -79.34 62.90
CA VAL A 101 -36.71 -80.33 62.81
C VAL A 101 -36.06 -80.41 64.17
N ARG A 102 -36.45 -81.48 64.87
CA ARG A 102 -35.72 -82.07 65.98
C ARG A 102 -34.23 -82.01 65.67
N GLN A 103 -33.40 -81.73 66.67
CA GLN A 103 -31.96 -82.01 66.62
C GLN A 103 -31.76 -83.51 66.42
N THR A 104 -31.88 -83.97 65.18
CA THR A 104 -31.23 -85.17 64.69
C THR A 104 -30.03 -84.66 63.94
N LYS A 105 -28.84 -85.09 64.34
CA LYS A 105 -27.61 -85.00 63.57
C LYS A 105 -27.89 -85.59 62.17
N SER A 106 -28.44 -84.79 61.26
CA SER A 106 -28.58 -85.14 59.86
C SER A 106 -27.18 -85.02 59.28
N LYS A 107 -26.44 -86.12 59.42
CA LYS A 107 -25.84 -86.80 58.28
C LYS A 107 -25.92 -85.94 57.03
N SER A 108 -24.78 -85.43 56.58
CA SER A 108 -24.63 -84.68 55.33
C SER A 108 -25.56 -85.27 54.24
N PRO A 109 -26.12 -84.46 53.32
CA PRO A 109 -27.05 -84.94 52.29
C PRO A 109 -26.47 -86.05 51.40
N ASN A 110 -25.18 -86.38 51.59
CA ASN A 110 -24.38 -87.37 50.91
C ASN A 110 -24.46 -88.78 51.51
N GLN A 111 -25.23 -89.03 52.58
CA GLN A 111 -25.10 -90.31 53.31
C GLN A 111 -25.89 -91.52 52.77
N ASN A 112 -26.75 -91.35 51.76
CA ASN A 112 -27.47 -92.46 51.11
C ASN A 112 -27.38 -92.45 49.57
N LEU A 113 -26.56 -91.59 48.98
CA LEU A 113 -26.40 -91.49 47.53
C LEU A 113 -25.38 -92.54 47.06
N SER A 114 -25.67 -93.22 45.96
CA SER A 114 -24.73 -94.10 45.29
C SER A 114 -23.47 -93.32 44.89
N ALA A 115 -22.31 -93.99 44.92
CA ALA A 115 -21.06 -93.39 44.48
C ALA A 115 -21.17 -92.75 43.07
N TRP A 116 -22.06 -93.29 42.23
CA TRP A 116 -22.38 -92.74 40.90
C TRP A 116 -23.22 -91.46 40.96
N GLU A 117 -24.22 -91.38 41.83
CA GLU A 117 -25.07 -90.19 42.01
C GLU A 117 -24.26 -89.02 42.61
N LEU A 118 -23.39 -89.32 43.58
CA LEU A 118 -22.42 -88.34 44.11
C LEU A 118 -21.50 -87.81 43.02
N TRP A 119 -21.01 -88.69 42.13
CA TRP A 119 -20.17 -88.29 41.01
C TRP A 119 -20.91 -87.38 40.01
N VAL A 120 -22.15 -87.70 39.65
CA VAL A 120 -22.97 -86.86 38.75
C VAL A 120 -23.24 -85.49 39.37
N ILE A 121 -23.57 -85.43 40.67
CA ILE A 121 -23.80 -84.18 41.40
C ILE A 121 -22.52 -83.35 41.46
N GLU A 122 -21.37 -83.95 41.77
CA GLU A 122 -20.09 -83.27 41.82
C GLU A 122 -19.64 -82.79 40.43
N LYS A 123 -19.87 -83.58 39.38
CA LYS A 123 -19.67 -83.17 37.99
C LYS A 123 -20.56 -82.01 37.58
N ALA A 124 -21.86 -82.05 37.89
CA ALA A 124 -22.80 -80.98 37.60
C ALA A 124 -22.47 -79.70 38.37
N LYS A 125 -22.04 -79.83 39.63
CA LYS A 125 -21.57 -78.71 40.46
C LYS A 125 -20.30 -78.08 39.90
N GLY A 126 -19.33 -78.90 39.50
CA GLY A 126 -18.11 -78.41 38.84
C GLY A 126 -18.39 -77.74 37.49
N GLU A 127 -19.36 -78.24 36.73
CA GLU A 127 -19.76 -77.64 35.46
C GLU A 127 -20.49 -76.30 35.66
N GLN A 128 -21.40 -76.22 36.65
CA GLN A 128 -22.07 -75.00 37.03
C GLN A 128 -21.09 -73.93 37.55
N GLU A 129 -20.11 -74.32 38.37
CA GLU A 129 -19.06 -73.42 38.84
C GLU A 129 -18.19 -72.92 37.68
N ARG A 130 -17.88 -73.78 36.71
CA ARG A 130 -17.19 -73.39 35.48
C ARG A 130 -17.99 -72.36 34.69
N ARG A 131 -19.30 -72.57 34.48
CA ARG A 131 -20.19 -71.61 33.81
C ARG A 131 -20.30 -70.28 34.57
N GLN A 132 -20.37 -70.31 35.89
CA GLN A 132 -20.39 -69.10 36.72
C GLN A 132 -19.08 -68.31 36.63
N LYS A 133 -17.93 -68.99 36.66
CA LYS A 133 -16.61 -68.38 36.46
C LYS A 133 -16.49 -67.75 35.06
N GLU A 134 -16.98 -68.42 34.03
CA GLU A 134 -17.00 -67.90 32.65
C GLU A 134 -17.92 -66.67 32.51
N SER A 135 -19.11 -66.72 33.10
CA SER A 135 -20.04 -65.58 33.13
C SER A 135 -19.46 -64.38 33.87
N PHE A 136 -18.85 -64.61 35.05
CA PHE A 136 -18.20 -63.58 35.84
C PHE A 136 -17.01 -62.96 35.08
N LYS A 137 -16.18 -63.77 34.44
CA LYS A 137 -15.08 -63.30 33.58
C LYS A 137 -15.59 -62.47 32.40
N LYS A 138 -16.68 -62.89 31.75
CA LYS A 138 -17.32 -62.15 30.65
C LYS A 138 -17.94 -60.83 31.12
N MET A 139 -18.52 -60.80 32.31
CA MET A 139 -19.03 -59.57 32.93
C MET A 139 -17.89 -58.59 33.24
N GLN A 140 -16.79 -59.09 33.82
CA GLN A 140 -15.59 -58.28 34.05
C GLN A 140 -14.99 -57.75 32.75
N GLU A 141 -14.90 -58.57 31.70
CA GLU A 141 -14.40 -58.14 30.39
C GLU A 141 -15.29 -57.05 29.77
N ARG A 142 -16.62 -57.17 29.90
CA ARG A 142 -17.56 -56.14 29.44
C ARG A 142 -17.41 -54.83 30.23
N ALA A 143 -17.34 -54.92 31.55
CA ALA A 143 -17.13 -53.75 32.41
C ALA A 143 -15.79 -53.05 32.12
N GLU A 144 -14.73 -53.83 31.83
CA GLU A 144 -13.43 -53.27 31.45
C GLU A 144 -13.47 -52.58 30.07
N LYS A 145 -14.21 -53.14 29.10
CA LYS A 145 -14.42 -52.51 27.78
C LYS A 145 -15.19 -51.20 27.91
N GLU A 146 -16.27 -51.19 28.69
CA GLU A 146 -17.07 -49.99 28.93
C GLU A 146 -16.24 -48.90 29.63
N LYS A 147 -15.46 -49.26 30.65
CA LYS A 147 -14.55 -48.31 31.30
C LYS A 147 -13.52 -47.74 30.33
N LYS A 148 -12.93 -48.58 29.46
CA LYS A 148 -11.99 -48.13 28.42
C LYS A 148 -12.64 -47.20 27.41
N GLU A 149 -13.90 -47.41 27.05
CA GLU A 149 -14.65 -46.52 26.16
C GLU A 149 -14.99 -45.20 26.82
N GLN A 150 -15.42 -45.22 28.08
CA GLN A 150 -15.65 -44.01 28.87
C GLN A 150 -14.37 -43.17 29.01
N GLU A 151 -13.22 -43.81 29.31
CA GLU A 151 -11.93 -43.13 29.38
C GLU A 151 -11.54 -42.48 28.03
N LYS A 152 -11.80 -43.16 26.90
CA LYS A 152 -11.60 -42.58 25.56
C LYS A 152 -12.51 -41.37 25.32
N HIS A 153 -13.80 -41.47 25.66
CA HIS A 153 -14.74 -40.37 25.51
C HIS A 153 -14.34 -39.15 26.35
N VAL A 154 -13.99 -39.36 27.61
CA VAL A 154 -13.49 -38.29 28.49
C VAL A 154 -12.24 -37.65 27.92
N ARG A 155 -11.31 -38.45 27.35
CA ARG A 155 -10.10 -37.94 26.72
C ARG A 155 -10.40 -37.10 25.48
N ILE A 156 -11.35 -37.50 24.64
CA ILE A 156 -11.76 -36.76 23.45
C ILE A 156 -12.40 -35.42 23.86
N LEU A 157 -13.35 -35.43 24.80
CA LEU A 157 -14.01 -34.22 25.29
C LEU A 157 -13.00 -33.24 25.91
N LYS A 158 -12.03 -33.74 26.66
CA LYS A 158 -10.94 -32.91 27.20
C LYS A 158 -10.10 -32.28 26.09
N ALA A 159 -9.71 -33.04 25.07
CA ALA A 159 -8.97 -32.50 23.93
C ALA A 159 -9.81 -31.48 23.13
N GLU A 160 -11.10 -31.72 22.96
CA GLU A 160 -12.02 -30.83 22.24
C GLU A 160 -12.22 -29.50 22.98
N THR A 161 -12.38 -29.55 24.31
CA THR A 161 -12.50 -28.34 25.15
C THR A 161 -11.20 -27.55 25.18
N GLU A 162 -10.04 -28.21 25.28
CA GLU A 162 -8.72 -27.58 25.18
C GLU A 162 -8.53 -26.91 23.81
N CYS A 163 -8.80 -27.63 22.71
CA CYS A 163 -8.71 -27.10 21.35
C CYS A 163 -9.66 -25.91 21.14
N SER A 164 -10.90 -26.03 21.60
CA SER A 164 -11.91 -24.96 21.50
C SER A 164 -11.50 -23.72 22.28
N SER A 165 -10.95 -23.88 23.49
CA SER A 165 -10.46 -22.75 24.29
C SER A 165 -9.27 -22.07 23.61
N TRP A 166 -8.32 -22.85 23.09
CA TRP A 166 -7.17 -22.34 22.36
C TRP A 166 -7.59 -21.57 21.10
N LEU A 167 -8.55 -22.09 20.34
CA LEU A 167 -9.07 -21.45 19.14
C LEU A 167 -9.75 -20.12 19.47
N ARG A 168 -10.51 -20.04 20.57
CA ARG A 168 -11.11 -18.79 21.06
C ARG A 168 -10.03 -17.76 21.36
N THR A 169 -9.02 -18.13 22.16
CA THR A 169 -7.91 -17.23 22.50
C THR A 169 -7.15 -16.76 21.26
N LYS A 170 -6.87 -17.66 20.29
CA LYS A 170 -6.22 -17.28 19.03
C LYS A 170 -7.06 -16.35 18.17
N ASN A 171 -8.37 -16.57 18.11
CA ASN A 171 -9.28 -15.70 17.38
C ASN A 171 -9.35 -14.30 18.01
N GLU A 172 -9.37 -14.20 19.33
CA GLU A 172 -9.33 -12.94 20.06
C GLU A 172 -8.00 -12.20 19.84
N GLU A 173 -6.87 -12.90 19.91
CA GLU A 173 -5.54 -12.35 19.62
C GLU A 173 -5.50 -11.76 18.19
N MET A 174 -6.04 -12.49 17.21
CA MET A 174 -6.12 -12.03 15.83
C MET A 174 -7.06 -10.83 15.66
N LYS A 175 -8.20 -10.80 16.38
CA LYS A 175 -9.12 -9.66 16.39
C LYS A 175 -8.46 -8.42 16.98
N LEU A 176 -7.72 -8.55 18.08
CA LEU A 176 -6.97 -7.45 18.68
C LEU A 176 -5.88 -6.92 17.75
N LYS A 177 -5.09 -7.81 17.14
CA LYS A 177 -4.08 -7.43 16.13
C LYS A 177 -4.70 -6.66 14.96
N LYS A 178 -5.83 -7.15 14.42
CA LYS A 178 -6.57 -6.44 13.35
C LYS A 178 -7.07 -5.07 13.80
N LYS A 179 -7.56 -4.92 15.03
CA LYS A 179 -7.99 -3.62 15.57
C LYS A 179 -6.81 -2.65 15.70
N MET A 180 -5.68 -3.11 16.24
CA MET A 180 -4.47 -2.29 16.37
C MET A 180 -3.94 -1.84 15.01
N GLU A 181 -3.91 -2.73 14.01
CA GLU A 181 -3.49 -2.38 12.67
C GLU A 181 -4.44 -1.36 12.01
N LYS A 182 -5.75 -1.53 12.18
CA LYS A 182 -6.74 -0.55 11.71
C LYS A 182 -6.52 0.83 12.32
N LEU A 183 -6.27 0.90 13.64
CA LEU A 183 -5.97 2.15 14.33
C LEU A 183 -4.68 2.79 13.80
N LYS A 184 -3.63 1.98 13.57
CA LYS A 184 -2.37 2.45 12.99
C LYS A 184 -2.57 3.04 11.60
N ILE A 185 -3.30 2.35 10.72
CA ILE A 185 -3.63 2.83 9.37
C ILE A 185 -4.44 4.13 9.43
N GLU A 186 -5.42 4.21 10.34
CA GLU A 186 -6.22 5.42 10.49
C GLU A 186 -5.39 6.62 10.97
N MET A 187 -4.51 6.40 11.95
CA MET A 187 -3.58 7.42 12.44
C MET A 187 -2.64 7.90 11.33
N GLU A 188 -2.06 6.98 10.54
CA GLU A 188 -1.22 7.34 9.40
C GLU A 188 -2.01 8.13 8.34
N LYS A 189 -3.25 7.73 8.06
CA LYS A 189 -4.14 8.46 7.15
C LYS A 189 -4.45 9.87 7.65
N ARG A 190 -4.66 10.04 8.97
CA ARG A 190 -4.86 11.37 9.58
C ARG A 190 -3.60 12.22 9.46
N GLN A 191 -2.42 11.66 9.74
CA GLN A 191 -1.14 12.38 9.59
C GLN A 191 -0.90 12.81 8.14
N LYS A 192 -1.14 11.92 7.16
CA LYS A 192 -1.04 12.26 5.74
C LYS A 192 -1.97 13.40 5.34
N LYS A 193 -3.22 13.39 5.83
CA LYS A 193 -4.19 14.48 5.59
C LYS A 193 -3.73 15.80 6.20
N GLU A 194 -3.17 15.77 7.40
CA GLU A 194 -2.65 16.99 8.06
C GLU A 194 -1.47 17.57 7.29
N ILE A 195 -0.53 16.73 6.85
CA ILE A 195 0.59 17.15 6.01
C ILE A 195 0.09 17.75 4.69
N GLU A 196 -0.86 17.10 4.02
CA GLU A 196 -1.45 17.61 2.79
C GLU A 196 -2.16 18.96 3.01
N ALA A 197 -2.88 19.12 4.11
CA ALA A 197 -3.52 20.38 4.48
C ALA A 197 -2.48 21.48 4.74
N GLN A 198 -1.37 21.16 5.41
CA GLN A 198 -0.29 22.11 5.65
C GLN A 198 0.37 22.54 4.34
N ILE A 199 0.65 21.60 3.42
CA ILE A 199 1.20 21.94 2.09
C ILE A 199 0.26 22.86 1.32
N LYS A 200 -1.06 22.62 1.38
CA LYS A 200 -2.05 23.49 0.74
C LYS A 200 -2.07 24.89 1.34
N LYS A 201 -2.00 25.01 2.68
CA LYS A 201 -1.91 26.32 3.36
C LYS A 201 -0.64 27.06 2.95
N ASP A 202 0.51 26.40 3.05
CA ASP A 202 1.82 26.97 2.67
C ASP A 202 1.83 27.42 1.20
N ALA A 203 1.21 26.65 0.30
CA ALA A 203 1.09 27.00 -1.11
C ALA A 203 0.20 28.23 -1.32
N SER A 204 -0.94 28.30 -0.63
CA SER A 204 -1.83 29.48 -0.66
C SER A 204 -1.11 30.72 -0.16
N GLU A 205 -0.43 30.65 0.99
CA GLU A 205 0.31 31.78 1.54
C GLU A 205 1.42 32.27 0.60
N LYS A 206 2.15 31.34 -0.03
CA LYS A 206 3.18 31.69 -1.03
C LYS A 206 2.55 32.36 -2.25
N PHE A 207 1.40 31.87 -2.70
CA PHE A 207 0.68 32.46 -3.82
C PHE A 207 0.20 33.88 -3.50
N ASP A 208 -0.36 34.10 -2.31
CA ASP A 208 -0.83 35.40 -1.86
C ASP A 208 0.33 36.40 -1.76
N LYS A 209 1.45 35.98 -1.16
CA LYS A 209 2.69 36.79 -1.10
C LYS A 209 3.19 37.14 -2.50
N TRP A 210 3.19 36.20 -3.43
CA TRP A 210 3.56 36.44 -4.82
C TRP A 210 2.61 37.42 -5.52
N GLN A 211 1.30 37.32 -5.28
CA GLN A 211 0.32 38.27 -5.82
C GLN A 211 0.57 39.70 -5.33
N ILE A 212 0.90 39.86 -4.04
CA ILE A 212 1.22 41.18 -3.47
C ILE A 212 2.45 41.76 -4.17
N LEU A 213 3.55 40.98 -4.25
CA LEU A 213 4.77 41.38 -4.93
C LEU A 213 4.54 41.73 -6.40
N LYS A 214 3.70 40.96 -7.10
CA LYS A 214 3.37 41.25 -8.50
C LYS A 214 2.61 42.55 -8.67
N LYS A 215 1.64 42.83 -7.80
CA LYS A 215 0.90 44.11 -7.80
C LYS A 215 1.82 45.29 -7.49
N GLU A 216 2.79 45.12 -6.60
CA GLU A 216 3.80 46.14 -6.31
C GLU A 216 4.72 46.40 -7.50
N GLU A 217 5.24 45.34 -8.13
CA GLU A 217 6.08 45.44 -9.34
C GLU A 217 5.32 46.13 -10.48
N GLU A 218 4.04 45.80 -10.71
CA GLU A 218 3.20 46.46 -11.70
C GLU A 218 2.99 47.95 -11.38
N LYS A 219 2.74 48.30 -10.11
CA LYS A 219 2.61 49.69 -9.68
C LYS A 219 3.90 50.47 -9.91
N GLU A 220 5.07 49.89 -9.64
CA GLU A 220 6.37 50.51 -9.90
C GLU A 220 6.63 50.72 -11.38
N LYS A 221 6.37 49.71 -12.22
CA LYS A 221 6.47 49.83 -13.69
C LYS A 221 5.54 50.92 -14.21
N MET A 222 4.31 50.98 -13.72
CA MET A 222 3.36 52.02 -14.10
C MET A 222 3.79 53.42 -13.65
N LYS A 223 4.41 53.56 -12.46
CA LYS A 223 4.99 54.84 -12.02
C LYS A 223 6.15 55.25 -12.92
N LYS A 224 7.06 54.33 -13.25
CA LYS A 224 8.22 54.59 -14.12
C LYS A 224 7.79 55.01 -15.53
N ILE A 225 6.81 54.31 -16.13
CA ILE A 225 6.25 54.68 -17.43
C ILE A 225 5.59 56.06 -17.39
N LYS A 226 4.87 56.38 -16.30
CA LYS A 226 4.25 57.70 -16.12
C LYS A 226 5.30 58.82 -16.01
N GLU A 227 6.41 58.58 -15.31
CA GLU A 227 7.51 59.53 -15.16
C GLU A 227 8.25 59.74 -16.49
N GLU A 228 8.62 58.66 -17.18
CA GLU A 228 9.26 58.73 -18.50
C GLU A 228 8.36 59.44 -19.52
N ASN A 229 7.05 59.21 -19.48
CA ASN A 229 6.11 59.93 -20.35
C ASN A 229 6.00 61.42 -19.98
N LYS A 230 6.14 61.80 -18.72
CA LYS A 230 6.17 63.22 -18.31
C LYS A 230 7.47 63.89 -18.80
N GLU A 231 8.60 63.22 -18.64
CA GLU A 231 9.91 63.70 -19.11
C GLU A 231 9.91 63.87 -20.64
N LYS A 232 9.41 62.88 -21.38
CA LYS A 232 9.25 62.97 -22.84
C LYS A 232 8.38 64.16 -23.25
N LYS A 233 7.27 64.40 -22.55
CA LYS A 233 6.39 65.56 -22.82
C LYS A 233 7.09 66.88 -22.52
N GLN A 234 7.85 66.98 -21.43
CA GLN A 234 8.62 68.18 -21.09
C GLN A 234 9.72 68.45 -22.13
N HIS A 235 10.45 67.41 -22.53
CA HIS A 235 11.46 67.51 -23.57
C HIS A 235 10.85 67.90 -24.93
N GLU A 236 9.69 67.35 -25.30
CA GLU A 236 8.98 67.77 -26.52
C GLU A 236 8.53 69.23 -26.45
N LEU A 237 8.04 69.69 -25.29
CA LEU A 237 7.66 71.09 -25.08
C LEU A 237 8.88 72.02 -25.21
N GLN A 238 10.01 71.68 -24.58
CA GLN A 238 11.25 72.44 -24.71
C GLN A 238 11.72 72.51 -26.16
N ARG A 239 11.72 71.37 -26.88
CA ARG A 239 12.04 71.35 -28.31
C ARG A 239 11.15 72.27 -29.15
N LYS A 240 9.85 72.38 -28.81
CA LYS A 240 8.93 73.29 -29.49
C LYS A 240 9.24 74.75 -29.18
N LEU A 241 9.52 75.08 -27.92
CA LEU A 241 9.91 76.43 -27.52
C LEU A 241 11.23 76.85 -28.18
N ASP A 242 12.25 76.00 -28.14
CA ASP A 242 13.54 76.26 -28.79
C ASP A 242 13.38 76.42 -30.31
N ALA A 243 12.55 75.60 -30.94
CA ALA A 243 12.26 75.70 -32.37
C ALA A 243 11.57 77.03 -32.72
N GLU A 244 10.61 77.47 -31.91
CA GLU A 244 9.94 78.76 -32.08
C GLU A 244 10.92 79.93 -31.88
N GLU A 245 11.76 79.90 -30.83
CA GLU A 245 12.78 80.92 -30.62
C GLU A 245 13.76 81.01 -31.79
N LYS A 246 14.22 79.87 -32.28
CA LYS A 246 15.09 79.80 -33.46
C LYS A 246 14.38 80.29 -34.72
N PHE A 247 13.10 80.01 -34.89
CA PHE A 247 12.30 80.51 -35.99
C PHE A 247 12.16 82.04 -35.93
N GLN A 248 11.87 82.60 -34.76
CA GLN A 248 11.80 84.04 -34.56
C GLN A 248 13.16 84.72 -34.80
N GLN A 249 14.25 84.14 -34.30
CA GLN A 249 15.61 84.60 -34.60
C GLN A 249 15.89 84.56 -36.11
N TRP A 250 15.49 83.46 -36.77
CA TRP A 250 15.62 83.32 -38.21
C TRP A 250 14.84 84.39 -38.98
N LEU A 251 13.60 84.69 -38.60
CA LEU A 251 12.80 85.77 -39.22
C LEU A 251 13.50 87.13 -39.10
N LYS A 252 14.05 87.46 -37.92
CA LYS A 252 14.82 88.71 -37.71
C LYS A 252 16.06 88.76 -38.59
N MET A 253 16.80 87.66 -38.69
CA MET A 253 18.01 87.59 -39.52
C MET A 253 17.70 87.52 -41.01
N ALA A 254 16.56 86.93 -41.41
CA ALA A 254 16.18 86.73 -42.80
C ALA A 254 16.06 88.05 -43.57
N HIS A 255 15.60 89.12 -42.91
CA HIS A 255 15.54 90.44 -43.51
C HIS A 255 16.94 91.01 -43.84
N ASN A 256 17.95 90.64 -43.05
CA ASN A 256 19.33 91.11 -43.20
C ASN A 256 20.21 90.14 -44.01
N ARG A 257 19.62 89.09 -44.61
CA ARG A 257 20.40 88.15 -45.42
C ARG A 257 20.82 88.85 -46.72
N PRO A 258 22.12 88.84 -47.06
CA PRO A 258 22.53 89.27 -48.39
C PRO A 258 21.83 88.37 -49.40
N LYS A 259 21.31 88.97 -50.48
CA LYS A 259 20.77 88.20 -51.60
C LYS A 259 21.87 87.24 -52.04
N THR A 260 21.58 85.94 -52.00
CA THR A 260 22.55 84.91 -52.40
C THR A 260 23.02 85.21 -53.81
N ALA A 261 24.33 85.07 -54.06
CA ALA A 261 24.86 85.21 -55.40
C ALA A 261 24.11 84.25 -56.35
N PRO A 262 23.81 84.66 -57.59
CA PRO A 262 23.17 83.79 -58.56
C PRO A 262 23.99 82.51 -58.75
N ASN A 263 23.34 81.34 -58.68
CA ASN A 263 24.01 80.03 -58.72
C ASN A 263 24.45 79.63 -60.14
N SER A 264 23.82 80.23 -61.15
CA SER A 264 24.13 80.01 -62.55
C SER A 264 24.58 81.32 -63.17
N PHE A 265 25.67 81.31 -63.92
CA PHE A 265 26.13 82.46 -64.69
C PHE A 265 25.88 82.19 -66.17
N GLY A 266 25.22 83.11 -66.87
CA GLY A 266 24.98 83.03 -68.31
C GLY A 266 25.54 84.24 -69.02
N TYR A 267 25.86 84.09 -70.32
CA TYR A 267 26.26 85.20 -71.18
C TYR A 267 25.02 85.76 -71.87
N LEU A 268 24.61 86.96 -71.48
CA LEU A 268 23.56 87.71 -72.18
C LEU A 268 24.20 88.95 -72.81
N SER A 269 24.12 89.07 -74.14
CA SER A 269 24.68 90.19 -74.92
C SER A 269 26.15 90.52 -74.59
N GLY A 270 27.00 89.49 -74.49
CA GLY A 270 28.44 89.66 -74.27
C GLY A 270 28.86 90.04 -72.85
N LYS A 271 27.94 90.09 -71.88
CA LYS A 271 28.24 90.32 -70.46
C LYS A 271 27.76 89.13 -69.63
N VAL A 272 28.59 88.67 -68.69
CA VAL A 272 28.25 87.61 -67.73
C VAL A 272 27.23 88.18 -66.74
N THR A 273 26.01 87.66 -66.78
CA THR A 273 24.96 88.00 -65.82
C THR A 273 24.55 86.75 -65.06
N GLY A 274 24.37 86.88 -63.75
CA GLY A 274 24.00 85.77 -62.88
C GLY A 274 22.49 85.56 -62.86
N TYR A 275 22.05 84.32 -63.07
CA TYR A 275 20.67 83.86 -62.98
C TYR A 275 20.46 83.00 -61.73
N HIS A 276 19.26 83.05 -61.16
CA HIS A 276 18.82 82.10 -60.14
C HIS A 276 18.11 80.94 -60.83
N ASP A 277 18.85 80.02 -61.44
CA ASP A 277 18.24 78.81 -61.98
C ASP A 277 17.70 77.95 -60.86
N ARG A 278 16.37 77.75 -60.83
CA ARG A 278 15.69 76.83 -59.91
C ARG A 278 16.06 75.36 -60.15
N ASN A 279 16.66 75.05 -61.30
CA ASN A 279 17.02 73.69 -61.71
C ASN A 279 18.53 73.43 -61.68
N ALA A 280 19.37 74.47 -61.50
CA ALA A 280 20.79 74.29 -61.31
C ALA A 280 21.05 73.97 -59.84
N TYR A 281 21.39 72.72 -59.54
CA TYR A 281 21.87 72.36 -58.22
C TYR A 281 23.22 73.05 -57.99
N PRO A 282 23.42 73.75 -56.85
CA PRO A 282 24.73 74.29 -56.54
C PRO A 282 25.74 73.16 -56.52
N GLU A 283 26.96 73.42 -57.01
CA GLU A 283 28.02 72.42 -56.94
C GLU A 283 28.17 71.97 -55.48
N PRO A 284 28.06 70.64 -55.21
CA PRO A 284 28.10 70.15 -53.85
C PRO A 284 29.47 70.50 -53.26
N THR A 285 29.48 71.19 -52.13
CA THR A 285 30.71 71.59 -51.42
C THR A 285 31.55 70.39 -50.95
N PHE A 286 30.99 69.19 -51.00
CA PHE A 286 31.65 67.95 -50.65
C PHE A 286 31.06 66.78 -51.45
N CYS A 287 31.85 66.19 -52.34
CA CYS A 287 31.55 64.89 -52.93
C CYS A 287 32.20 63.80 -52.07
N ASN A 288 31.40 62.93 -51.45
CA ASN A 288 31.92 61.79 -50.70
C ASN A 288 32.74 60.90 -51.66
N PRO A 289 34.08 60.78 -51.47
CA PRO A 289 34.92 60.05 -52.42
C PRO A 289 34.70 58.54 -52.37
N ILE A 290 34.00 58.03 -51.35
CA ILE A 290 33.67 56.62 -51.20
C ILE A 290 32.23 56.42 -51.70
N PRO A 291 32.01 55.70 -52.82
CA PRO A 291 30.66 55.40 -53.29
C PRO A 291 29.94 54.60 -52.20
N TRP A 292 28.65 54.89 -51.99
CA TRP A 292 27.85 54.23 -50.97
C TRP A 292 27.86 52.72 -51.20
N GLN A 293 28.66 51.99 -50.43
CA GLN A 293 28.64 50.54 -50.44
C GLN A 293 27.40 50.10 -49.68
N SER A 294 26.53 49.33 -50.33
CA SER A 294 25.40 48.70 -49.65
C SER A 294 25.91 47.87 -48.48
N ALA A 295 25.30 48.01 -47.31
CA ALA A 295 25.68 47.23 -46.13
C ALA A 295 25.74 45.73 -46.48
N SER A 296 26.86 45.08 -46.17
CA SER A 296 27.02 43.65 -46.37
C SER A 296 25.97 42.91 -45.55
N ILE A 297 25.00 42.31 -46.23
CA ILE A 297 23.99 41.46 -45.59
C ILE A 297 24.75 40.22 -45.11
N PRO A 298 24.80 39.93 -43.80
CA PRO A 298 25.49 38.75 -43.33
C PRO A 298 24.86 37.50 -43.97
N SER A 299 25.66 36.78 -44.75
CA SER A 299 25.29 35.50 -45.37
C SER A 299 24.74 34.55 -44.30
N SER A 300 23.55 34.01 -44.52
CA SER A 300 22.84 33.11 -43.58
C SER A 300 23.44 31.70 -43.50
N GLN A 301 24.70 31.51 -43.90
CA GLN A 301 25.36 30.21 -43.85
C GLN A 301 25.91 29.92 -42.44
N SER A 302 25.30 28.92 -41.82
CA SER A 302 25.72 28.19 -40.61
C SER A 302 25.96 29.02 -39.34
N ILE A 303 24.89 29.53 -38.75
CA ILE A 303 24.86 29.68 -37.28
C ILE A 303 24.65 28.28 -36.69
N GLU A 304 25.71 27.48 -36.61
CA GLU A 304 25.76 26.41 -35.62
C GLU A 304 25.78 27.09 -34.24
N LYS A 305 24.59 27.26 -33.68
CA LYS A 305 24.41 27.67 -32.29
C LYS A 305 25.07 26.60 -31.43
N LYS A 306 26.29 26.88 -30.96
CA LYS A 306 26.91 26.13 -29.84
C LYS A 306 26.05 26.38 -28.60
N ASN A 307 24.99 25.59 -28.47
CA ASN A 307 24.16 25.49 -27.27
C ASN A 307 25.06 24.97 -26.14
N ARG A 308 25.66 25.88 -25.38
CA ARG A 308 26.40 25.56 -24.14
C ARG A 308 25.45 25.28 -22.97
N MET A 309 24.35 24.57 -23.21
CA MET A 309 23.48 24.07 -22.14
C MET A 309 23.68 22.57 -22.05
N LYS A 310 24.27 22.12 -20.93
CA LYS A 310 24.30 20.70 -20.60
C LYS A 310 22.84 20.23 -20.49
N PRO A 311 22.46 19.07 -21.08
CA PRO A 311 21.10 18.56 -20.95
C PRO A 311 20.78 18.36 -19.47
N TYR A 312 19.64 18.90 -19.03
CA TYR A 312 19.15 18.72 -17.67
C TYR A 312 18.95 17.23 -17.40
N LYS A 313 19.70 16.69 -16.43
CA LYS A 313 19.55 15.32 -15.96
C LYS A 313 18.92 15.37 -14.58
N TRP A 314 17.69 14.88 -14.47
CA TRP A 314 16.96 14.84 -13.21
C TRP A 314 17.73 13.97 -12.21
N ASN A 315 18.04 14.54 -11.04
CA ASN A 315 18.72 13.84 -9.96
C ASN A 315 17.76 13.63 -8.77
N PRO A 316 17.23 12.41 -8.57
CA PRO A 316 16.32 12.11 -7.48
C PRO A 316 17.01 12.15 -6.10
N GLU A 317 18.34 12.04 -6.02
CA GLU A 317 19.07 12.04 -4.74
C GLU A 317 19.17 13.44 -4.09
N LYS A 318 18.81 14.52 -4.81
CA LYS A 318 18.83 15.89 -4.26
C LYS A 318 17.66 16.16 -3.30
N TYR A 319 16.64 15.30 -3.31
CA TYR A 319 15.38 15.51 -2.59
C TYR A 319 14.97 14.32 -1.70
N LEU A 320 15.91 13.40 -1.46
CA LEU A 320 15.87 12.43 -0.35
C LEU A 320 16.69 13.00 0.81
#